data_AF-A0A4P0XXP2-F1
#
_entry.id   AF-A0A4P0XXP2-F1
#
_cell.length_a   1.000
_cell.length_b   1.000
_cell.length_c   1.000
_cell.angle_alpha   90.00
_cell.angle_beta   90.00
_cell.angle_gamma   90.00
#
_symmetry.space_group_name_H-M   'P 1'
#
loop_
_entity.id
_entity.type
_entity.pdbx_description
1 polymer ?
#
loop_
_entity_poly.entity_id
_entity_poly.type
_entity_poly.pdbx_seq_one_letter_code
_entity_poly.pdbx_strand_id
1 'polypeptide(L)'
;MNTTLRALSVALAAALIAPSAFAATAAIPTIDFHGYMRAGVGVSGDGSEAEWQKNKLGRLGNESDTYGELELGSEVYKKDDVSFYLDSMVSMVSDGSNDNETTLNDDAQFGLRQLNLQIKGLIPGDPNAVIWGGKRYYQRP
;
A
#
# COMPACT_ATOMS: atom_id res chain seq x y z
N MET A 1 -8.46 -2.94 46.73
CA MET A 1 -7.61 -2.46 45.62
C MET A 1 -7.93 -3.25 44.35
N ASN A 2 -8.89 -2.82 43.52
CA ASN A 2 -9.25 -3.49 42.25
C ASN A 2 -9.52 -2.48 41.11
N THR A 3 -9.19 -1.20 41.31
CA THR A 3 -9.56 -0.10 40.41
C THR A 3 -8.52 0.19 39.33
N THR A 4 -7.24 -0.16 39.54
CA THR A 4 -6.13 0.17 38.63
C THR A 4 -6.13 -0.63 37.33
N LEU A 5 -6.42 -1.93 37.39
CA LEU A 5 -6.48 -2.81 36.21
C LEU A 5 -7.65 -2.50 35.27
N ARG A 6 -8.80 -2.09 35.83
CA ARG A 6 -9.98 -1.70 35.04
C ARG A 6 -9.78 -0.35 34.35
N ALA A 7 -9.15 0.61 35.03
CA ALA A 7 -8.80 1.90 34.44
C ALA A 7 -7.79 1.75 33.29
N LEU A 8 -6.80 0.86 33.41
CA LEU A 8 -5.82 0.58 32.36
C LEU A 8 -6.48 -0.09 31.13
N SER A 9 -7.41 -1.02 31.35
CA SER A 9 -8.15 -1.71 30.29
C SER A 9 -9.09 -0.76 29.52
N VAL A 10 -9.72 0.19 30.22
CA VAL A 10 -10.58 1.22 29.62
C VAL A 10 -9.76 2.26 28.86
N ALA A 11 -8.58 2.64 29.36
CA ALA A 11 -7.68 3.56 28.67
C ALA A 11 -7.12 2.95 27.36
N LEU A 12 -6.77 1.66 27.38
CA LEU A 12 -6.31 0.94 26.18
C LEU A 12 -7.43 0.79 25.15
N ALA A 13 -8.65 0.49 25.59
CA ALA A 13 -9.83 0.46 24.72
C ALA A 13 -10.14 1.86 24.13
N ALA A 14 -10.06 2.93 24.93
CA ALA A 14 -10.29 4.30 24.43
C ALA A 14 -9.23 4.73 23.39
N ALA A 15 -7.98 4.28 23.52
CA ALA A 15 -6.93 4.51 22.52
C ALA A 15 -7.14 3.69 21.24
N LEU A 16 -7.65 2.46 21.35
CA LEU A 16 -7.94 1.57 20.21
C LEU A 16 -9.20 1.97 19.43
N ILE A 17 -10.13 2.71 20.04
CA ILE A 17 -11.39 3.18 19.41
C ILE A 17 -11.27 4.65 18.94
N ALA A 18 -10.08 5.24 18.97
CA ALA A 18 -9.84 6.60 18.47
C ALA A 18 -9.13 6.65 17.10
N PRO A 19 -9.72 6.13 15.99
CA PRO A 19 -9.33 6.57 14.64
C PRO A 19 -9.55 8.08 14.41
N SER A 20 -10.27 8.77 15.30
CA SER A 20 -10.67 10.17 15.14
C SER A 20 -9.79 11.20 15.87
N ALA A 21 -8.76 10.79 16.63
CA ALA A 21 -7.87 11.74 17.30
C ALA A 21 -6.83 12.41 16.37
N PHE A 22 -6.73 11.97 15.11
CA PHE A 22 -5.93 12.64 14.08
C PHE A 22 -6.68 13.73 13.30
N ALA A 23 -7.96 13.96 13.60
CA ALA A 23 -8.80 14.89 12.82
C ALA A 23 -8.76 16.35 13.30
N ALA A 24 -7.93 16.72 14.28
CA ALA A 24 -8.00 18.01 14.97
C ALA A 24 -6.73 18.88 14.91
N THR A 25 -5.94 18.78 13.83
CA THR A 25 -4.97 19.83 13.50
C THR A 25 -5.14 20.20 12.03
N ALA A 26 -5.55 21.44 11.77
CA ALA A 26 -5.61 22.00 10.43
C ALA A 26 -4.28 21.79 9.69
N ALA A 27 -4.37 21.42 8.40
CA ALA A 27 -3.29 21.40 7.40
C ALA A 27 -2.36 20.18 7.29
N ILE A 28 -2.79 18.97 7.67
CA ILE A 28 -2.16 17.75 7.12
C ILE A 28 -2.98 17.32 5.89
N PRO A 29 -2.42 17.33 4.68
CA PRO A 29 -3.13 16.84 3.51
C PRO A 29 -3.48 15.36 3.76
N THR A 30 -4.74 14.99 3.50
CA THR A 30 -5.21 13.61 3.70
C THR A 30 -4.35 12.67 2.88
N ILE A 31 -3.82 11.63 3.54
CA ILE A 31 -3.03 10.59 2.89
C ILE A 31 -3.98 9.45 2.57
N ASP A 32 -4.12 9.16 1.28
CA ASP A 32 -4.81 7.98 0.78
C ASP A 32 -3.84 6.81 0.86
N PHE A 33 -4.27 5.74 1.53
CA PHE A 33 -3.51 4.51 1.65
C PHE A 33 -4.14 3.42 0.78
N HIS A 34 -3.39 2.97 -0.21
CA HIS A 34 -3.76 1.88 -1.11
C HIS A 34 -2.64 0.85 -1.17
N GLY A 35 -2.92 -0.31 -1.75
CA GLY A 35 -1.90 -1.34 -1.89
C GLY A 35 -2.46 -2.70 -2.25
N TYR A 36 -1.54 -3.64 -2.41
CA TYR A 36 -1.81 -5.05 -2.62
C TYR A 36 -0.77 -5.85 -1.86
N MET A 37 -1.17 -6.94 -1.22
CA MET A 37 -0.21 -7.81 -0.53
C MET A 37 -0.63 -9.27 -0.64
N ARG A 38 0.38 -10.13 -0.72
CA ARG A 38 0.26 -11.57 -0.66
C ARG A 38 1.51 -12.12 0.04
N ALA A 39 1.26 -12.98 1.01
CA ALA A 39 2.26 -13.81 1.66
C ALA A 39 1.60 -15.17 1.94
N GLY A 40 2.41 -16.22 2.07
CA GLY A 40 1.93 -17.57 2.24
C GLY A 40 2.90 -18.41 3.06
N VAL A 41 2.40 -19.58 3.48
CA VAL A 41 3.21 -20.72 3.88
C VAL A 41 2.66 -21.93 3.15
N GLY A 42 3.52 -22.84 2.71
CA GLY A 42 3.09 -24.08 2.06
C GLY A 42 4.12 -25.19 2.15
N VAL A 43 3.65 -26.41 1.96
CA VAL A 43 4.48 -27.62 1.98
C VAL A 43 4.14 -28.52 0.80
N SER A 44 5.18 -29.08 0.20
CA SER A 44 5.11 -30.02 -0.91
C SER A 44 5.81 -31.33 -0.54
N GLY A 45 5.91 -32.27 -1.47
CA GLY A 45 6.57 -33.57 -1.23
C GLY A 45 8.06 -33.47 -0.86
N ASP A 46 8.69 -32.35 -1.15
CA ASP A 46 10.07 -31.97 -0.83
C ASP A 46 10.19 -31.01 0.38
N GLY A 47 9.06 -30.61 0.98
CA GLY A 47 9.03 -29.79 2.19
C GLY A 47 9.06 -28.27 1.97
N SER A 48 8.94 -27.78 0.73
CA SER A 48 8.85 -26.34 0.42
C SER A 48 7.54 -25.96 -0.26
N GLU A 49 7.30 -24.66 -0.42
CA GLU A 49 6.30 -24.17 -1.35
C GLU A 49 6.67 -24.58 -2.78
N ALA A 50 5.65 -24.82 -3.60
CA ALA A 50 5.83 -25.17 -4.99
C ALA A 50 4.93 -24.31 -5.87
N GLU A 51 5.48 -23.88 -7.00
CA GLU A 51 4.78 -23.17 -8.06
C GLU A 51 4.85 -23.99 -9.36
N TRP A 52 3.71 -24.13 -10.03
CA TRP A 52 3.61 -24.81 -11.32
C TRP A 52 2.61 -24.12 -12.25
N GLN A 53 3.11 -23.53 -13.35
CA GLN A 53 2.29 -22.98 -14.44
C GLN A 53 1.16 -22.04 -13.97
N LYS A 54 1.42 -21.14 -13.01
CA LYS A 54 0.43 -20.23 -12.40
C LYS A 54 -0.43 -19.42 -13.39
N ASN A 55 0.14 -19.04 -14.53
CA ASN A 55 -0.57 -18.30 -15.58
C ASN A 55 -1.55 -19.17 -16.40
N LYS A 56 -1.47 -20.50 -16.31
CA LYS A 56 -2.34 -21.45 -17.01
C LYS A 56 -3.34 -22.13 -16.09
N LEU A 57 -2.89 -22.55 -14.90
CA LEU A 57 -3.69 -23.34 -13.95
C LEU A 57 -4.40 -22.48 -12.89
N GLY A 58 -4.05 -21.20 -12.82
CA GLY A 58 -4.50 -20.30 -11.78
C GLY A 58 -3.48 -20.17 -10.64
N ARG A 59 -3.68 -19.12 -9.84
CA ARG A 59 -2.74 -18.68 -8.80
C ARG A 59 -3.10 -19.16 -7.39
N LEU A 60 -4.29 -19.71 -7.17
CA LEU A 60 -4.75 -20.13 -5.85
C LEU A 60 -3.89 -21.28 -5.32
N GLY A 61 -3.09 -21.01 -4.27
CA GLY A 61 -2.15 -21.99 -3.69
C GLY A 61 -0.99 -22.36 -4.62
N ASN A 62 -0.67 -21.50 -5.60
CA ASN A 62 0.27 -21.78 -6.67
C ASN A 62 1.22 -20.59 -6.92
N GLU A 63 1.63 -19.94 -5.84
CA GLU A 63 2.61 -18.86 -5.82
C GLU A 63 3.49 -19.05 -4.59
N SER A 64 4.80 -18.98 -4.77
CA SER A 64 5.80 -19.37 -3.77
C SER A 64 6.73 -18.20 -3.36
N ASP A 65 6.14 -17.02 -3.18
CA ASP A 65 6.81 -15.75 -2.95
C ASP A 65 5.98 -14.87 -2.02
N THR A 66 6.61 -13.88 -1.39
CA THR A 66 5.94 -12.80 -0.68
C THR A 66 6.02 -11.53 -1.51
N TYR A 67 4.87 -10.92 -1.78
CA TYR A 67 4.74 -9.71 -2.59
C TYR A 67 3.90 -8.65 -1.87
N GLY A 68 4.37 -7.41 -1.86
CA GLY A 68 3.65 -6.26 -1.33
C GLY A 68 3.80 -5.04 -2.22
N GLU A 69 2.75 -4.25 -2.33
CA GLU A 69 2.71 -2.88 -2.86
C GLU A 69 2.06 -2.00 -1.80
N LEU A 70 2.76 -0.93 -1.43
CA LEU A 70 2.26 0.13 -0.56
C LEU A 70 2.19 1.41 -1.38
N GLU A 71 0.99 1.97 -1.50
CA GLU A 71 0.70 3.18 -2.23
C GLU A 71 0.23 4.27 -1.26
N LEU A 72 0.90 5.41 -1.33
CA LEU A 72 0.58 6.62 -0.58
C LEU A 72 0.30 7.73 -1.59
N GLY A 73 -0.94 8.18 -1.62
CA GLY A 73 -1.41 9.27 -2.46
C GLY A 73 -1.90 10.45 -1.62
N SER A 74 -1.87 11.66 -2.17
CA SER A 74 -2.43 12.82 -1.50
C SER A 74 -2.78 13.95 -2.47
N GLU A 75 -3.91 14.62 -2.22
CA GLU A 75 -4.25 15.89 -2.87
C GLU A 75 -3.42 17.01 -2.24
N VAL A 76 -2.28 17.33 -2.86
CA VAL A 76 -1.29 18.28 -2.33
C VAL A 76 -1.65 19.74 -2.64
N TYR A 77 -2.53 19.98 -3.61
CA TYR A 77 -3.03 21.31 -3.94
C TYR A 77 -4.47 21.24 -4.45
N LYS A 78 -5.28 22.18 -4.00
CA LYS A 78 -6.63 22.38 -4.50
C LYS A 78 -7.02 23.85 -4.48
N LYS A 79 -7.45 24.36 -5.62
CA LYS A 79 -8.04 25.68 -5.75
C LYS A 79 -9.07 25.66 -6.87
N ASP A 80 -10.30 26.07 -6.53
CA ASP A 80 -11.42 26.06 -7.47
C ASP A 80 -11.58 24.66 -8.11
N ASP A 81 -11.58 24.58 -9.45
CA ASP A 81 -11.68 23.33 -10.21
C ASP A 81 -10.32 22.64 -10.42
N VAL A 82 -9.21 23.28 -10.03
CA VAL A 82 -7.86 22.76 -10.24
C VAL A 82 -7.38 21.98 -9.02
N SER A 83 -7.01 20.72 -9.21
CA SER A 83 -6.42 19.89 -8.16
C SER A 83 -5.17 19.15 -8.62
N PHE A 84 -4.22 18.99 -7.70
CA PHE A 84 -2.96 18.30 -7.91
C PHE A 84 -2.89 17.12 -6.96
N TYR A 85 -2.67 15.93 -7.51
CA TYR A 85 -2.59 14.69 -6.77
C TYR A 85 -1.20 14.09 -6.95
N LEU A 86 -0.47 13.92 -5.85
CA LEU A 86 0.79 13.21 -5.83
C LEU A 86 0.53 11.76 -5.46
N ASP A 87 1.02 10.84 -6.27
CA ASP A 87 0.88 9.40 -6.09
C ASP A 87 2.26 8.73 -6.04
N SER A 88 2.48 7.88 -5.04
CA SER A 88 3.72 7.15 -4.82
C SER A 88 3.43 5.70 -4.42
N MET A 89 4.15 4.75 -5.03
CA MET A 89 4.02 3.33 -4.71
C MET A 89 5.38 2.67 -4.62
N VAL A 90 5.61 1.97 -3.51
CA VAL A 90 6.77 1.10 -3.29
C VAL A 90 6.31 -0.35 -3.27
N SER A 91 7.01 -1.23 -3.99
CA SER A 91 6.82 -2.66 -3.91
C SER A 91 7.95 -3.35 -3.14
N MET A 92 7.64 -4.54 -2.61
CA MET A 92 8.57 -5.51 -2.06
C MET A 92 8.27 -6.87 -2.68
N VAL A 93 9.31 -7.63 -3.02
CA VAL A 93 9.21 -9.05 -3.38
C VAL A 93 10.34 -9.83 -2.69
N SER A 94 10.04 -11.01 -2.18
CA SER A 94 10.99 -11.98 -1.59
C SER A 94 10.46 -13.40 -1.79
N ASP A 95 11.26 -14.41 -1.43
CA ASP A 95 10.83 -15.81 -1.47
C ASP A 95 10.00 -16.24 -0.24
N GLY A 96 9.84 -15.38 0.77
CA GLY A 96 9.01 -15.62 1.95
C GLY A 96 9.60 -16.65 2.93
N SER A 97 10.88 -16.99 2.79
CA SER A 97 11.49 -18.13 3.50
C SER A 97 11.93 -17.81 4.93
N ASN A 98 12.12 -16.53 5.27
CA ASN A 98 12.69 -16.09 6.53
C ASN A 98 11.90 -14.94 7.17
N ASP A 99 12.10 -14.75 8.47
CA ASP A 99 11.53 -13.60 9.21
C ASP A 99 12.22 -12.28 8.82
N ASN A 100 13.53 -12.34 8.57
CA ASN A 100 14.34 -11.21 8.16
C ASN A 100 14.77 -11.37 6.70
N GLU A 101 14.07 -10.67 5.81
CA GLU A 101 14.34 -10.63 4.38
C GLU A 101 14.81 -9.22 4.00
N THR A 102 16.08 -9.10 3.63
CA THR A 102 16.72 -7.79 3.43
C THR A 102 17.18 -7.61 2.00
N THR A 103 17.56 -6.38 1.64
CA THR A 103 18.18 -6.11 0.33
C THR A 103 19.64 -6.57 0.25
N LEU A 104 20.20 -7.09 1.34
CA LEU A 104 21.53 -7.71 1.34
C LEU A 104 21.40 -9.13 0.79
N ASN A 105 22.35 -9.53 -0.06
CA ASN A 105 22.40 -10.87 -0.68
C ASN A 105 21.16 -11.25 -1.51
N ASP A 106 20.37 -10.27 -1.95
CA ASP A 106 19.20 -10.46 -2.81
C ASP A 106 18.01 -11.22 -2.18
N ASP A 107 17.89 -11.26 -0.84
CA ASP A 107 16.77 -11.93 -0.14
C ASP A 107 15.42 -11.20 -0.37
N ALA A 108 15.44 -9.88 -0.49
CA ALA A 108 14.28 -9.05 -0.84
C ALA A 108 14.63 -7.93 -1.81
N GLN A 109 13.75 -7.69 -2.78
CA GLN A 109 13.86 -6.59 -3.73
C GLN A 109 12.76 -5.55 -3.50
N PHE A 110 13.17 -4.30 -3.36
CA PHE A 110 12.27 -3.15 -3.30
C PHE A 110 12.29 -2.36 -4.61
N GLY A 111 11.14 -1.79 -4.98
CA GLY A 111 11.02 -1.00 -6.21
C GLY A 111 10.09 0.19 -6.05
N LEU A 112 10.52 1.36 -6.51
CA LEU A 112 9.61 2.50 -6.69
C LEU A 112 8.77 2.26 -7.96
N ARG A 113 7.54 1.80 -7.79
CA ARG A 113 6.64 1.39 -8.88
C ARG A 113 5.89 2.56 -9.48
N GLN A 114 5.43 3.48 -8.65
CA GLN A 114 4.77 4.70 -9.06
C GLN A 114 5.39 5.89 -8.34
N LEU A 115 5.58 6.98 -9.09
CA LEU A 115 5.86 8.31 -8.57
C LEU A 115 5.40 9.29 -9.65
N ASN A 116 4.18 9.80 -9.51
CA ASN A 116 3.56 10.65 -10.52
C ASN A 116 2.75 11.77 -9.89
N LEU A 117 2.66 12.88 -10.63
CA LEU A 117 1.78 13.99 -10.35
C LEU A 117 0.64 13.96 -11.36
N GLN A 118 -0.59 14.12 -10.89
CA GLN A 118 -1.80 14.18 -11.70
C GLN A 118 -2.51 15.51 -11.44
N ILE A 119 -2.87 16.21 -12.51
CA ILE A 119 -3.49 17.54 -12.43
C ILE A 119 -4.82 17.51 -13.18
N LYS A 120 -5.88 17.92 -12.49
CA LYS A 120 -7.25 18.04 -13.03
C LYS A 120 -7.64 19.50 -13.19
N GLY A 121 -8.60 19.77 -14.07
CA GLY A 121 -9.21 21.11 -14.23
C GLY A 121 -8.38 22.15 -14.99
N LEU A 122 -7.22 21.78 -15.58
CA LEU A 122 -6.39 22.72 -16.34
C LEU A 122 -6.85 22.94 -17.79
N ILE A 123 -7.62 22.02 -18.38
CA ILE A 123 -8.01 22.10 -19.78
C ILE A 123 -9.36 22.83 -19.91
N PRO A 124 -9.41 24.00 -20.58
CA PRO A 124 -10.67 24.69 -20.82
C PRO A 124 -11.63 23.82 -21.64
N GLY A 125 -12.86 23.65 -21.15
CA GLY A 125 -13.89 22.85 -21.82
C GLY A 125 -13.88 21.36 -21.49
N ASP A 126 -12.88 20.85 -20.76
CA ASP A 126 -12.87 19.49 -20.23
C ASP A 126 -12.31 19.46 -18.79
N PRO A 127 -13.16 19.69 -17.78
CA PRO A 127 -12.75 19.69 -16.38
C PRO A 127 -12.31 18.30 -15.87
N ASN A 128 -12.67 17.22 -16.57
CA ASN A 128 -12.31 15.86 -16.18
C ASN A 128 -10.98 15.40 -16.77
N ALA A 129 -10.42 16.14 -17.73
CA ALA A 129 -9.12 15.82 -18.29
C ALA A 129 -8.03 15.85 -17.21
N VAL A 130 -7.21 14.80 -17.21
CA VAL A 130 -6.09 14.64 -16.27
C VAL A 130 -4.78 14.74 -17.04
N ILE A 131 -4.00 15.78 -16.75
CA ILE A 131 -2.61 15.90 -17.21
C ILE A 131 -1.74 15.23 -16.15
N TRP A 132 -0.83 14.35 -16.54
CA TRP A 132 0.04 13.66 -15.58
C TRP A 132 1.49 13.61 -16.06
N GLY A 133 2.40 13.50 -15.10
CA GLY A 133 3.83 13.33 -15.36
C GLY A 133 4.47 12.45 -14.29
N GLY A 134 5.41 11.60 -14.69
CA GLY A 134 6.13 10.68 -13.81
C GLY A 134 5.92 9.20 -14.15
N LYS A 135 6.31 8.32 -13.23
CA LYS A 135 6.17 6.87 -13.39
C LYS A 135 4.80 6.44 -12.85
N ARG A 136 3.99 5.78 -13.69
CA ARG A 136 2.61 5.40 -13.38
C ARG A 136 2.25 4.04 -13.98
N TYR A 137 1.43 3.26 -13.28
CA TYR A 137 0.68 2.18 -13.91
C TYR A 137 -0.45 2.75 -14.75
N TYR A 138 -0.22 2.79 -16.06
CA TYR A 138 -1.17 3.37 -16.99
C TYR A 138 -2.11 2.30 -17.55
N GLN A 139 -3.38 2.31 -17.10
CA GLN A 139 -4.48 1.51 -17.64
C GLN A 139 -4.08 0.06 -17.98
N ARG A 140 -3.50 -0.64 -16.99
CA ARG A 140 -3.12 -2.04 -17.19
C ARG A 140 -4.40 -2.88 -17.40
N PRO A 141 -4.40 -3.81 -18.38
CA PRO A 141 -5.53 -4.70 -18.65
C PRO A 141 -5.75 -5.74 -17.55
#